data_AF-A0A954W2L4-F1
#
_entry.id   AF-A0A954W2L4-F1
#
_cell.length_a   1.000
_cell.length_b   1.000
_cell.length_c   1.000
_cell.angle_alpha   90.00
_cell.angle_beta   90.00
_cell.angle_gamma   90.00
#
_symmetry.space_group_name_H-M   'P 1'
#
loop_
_entity.id
_entity.type
_entity.pdbx_description
1 polymer ?
#
loop_
_entity_poly.entity_id
_entity_poly.type
_entity_poly.pdbx_seq_one_letter_code
_entity_poly.pdbx_strand_id
1 'polypeptide(L)' 'QKLIEPYRQSDQDEIIQCLKTQGGLDKCHLAFFTDNDIGNDKVWDNWRLEGPSFVWHFRGSPHVHVWVNVADNSNVKLNA' A
#
# COMPACT_ATOMS: atom_id res chain seq x y z
N GLN A 1 -4.27 0.53 14.61
CA GLN A 1 -3.42 -0.59 14.14
C GLN A 1 -4.26 -1.82 13.73
N LYS A 2 -5.41 -1.65 13.05
CA LYS A 2 -6.31 -2.78 12.74
C LYS A 2 -5.85 -3.65 11.56
N LEU A 3 -5.07 -3.07 10.65
CA LEU A 3 -4.68 -3.76 9.41
C LEU A 3 -3.70 -4.91 9.66
N ILE A 4 -2.73 -4.68 10.55
CA ILE A 4 -1.66 -5.63 10.86
C ILE A 4 -1.97 -6.46 12.11
N GLU A 5 -3.14 -6.27 12.70
CA GLU A 5 -3.60 -6.97 13.90
C GLU A 5 -3.53 -8.50 13.82
N PRO A 6 -3.80 -9.15 12.66
CA PRO A 6 -3.71 -10.61 12.57
C PRO A 6 -2.27 -11.17 12.61
N TYR A 7 -1.24 -10.34 12.47
CA TYR A 7 0.16 -10.76 12.44
C TYR A 7 0.79 -10.80 13.83
N ARG A 8 1.95 -11.46 13.99
CA ARG A 8 2.64 -11.51 15.28
C ARG A 8 3.12 -10.11 15.67
N GLN A 9 3.20 -9.85 16.98
CA GLN A 9 3.66 -8.55 17.46
C GLN A 9 5.01 -8.12 16.88
N SER A 10 5.95 -9.06 16.74
CA SER A 10 7.26 -8.80 16.11
C SER A 10 7.14 -8.24 14.69
N ASP A 11 6.24 -8.82 13.89
CA ASP A 11 6.06 -8.45 12.48
C ASP A 11 5.34 -7.10 12.39
N GLN A 12 4.41 -6.84 13.32
CA GLN A 12 3.74 -5.55 13.44
C GLN A 12 4.74 -4.45 13.79
N ASP A 13 5.62 -4.69 14.77
CA ASP A 13 6.63 -3.74 15.23
C ASP A 13 7.64 -3.43 14.12
N GLU A 14 8.10 -4.46 13.40
CA GLU A 14 9.01 -4.33 12.26
C GLU A 14 8.41 -3.48 11.14
N ILE A 15 7.17 -3.76 10.73
CA ILE A 15 6.47 -3.01 9.68
C ILE A 15 6.28 -1.54 10.09
N ILE A 16 5.89 -1.29 11.35
CA ILE A 16 5.75 0.07 11.87
C ILE A 16 7.11 0.80 11.84
N GLN A 17 8.19 0.11 12.21
CA GLN A 17 9.52 0.69 12.19
C GLN A 17 9.99 1.02 10.77
N CYS A 18 9.76 0.11 9.80
CA CYS A 18 10.05 0.37 8.39
C CYS A 18 9.32 1.61 7.88
N LEU A 19 8.01 1.72 8.16
CA LEU A 19 7.21 2.87 7.74
C LEU A 19 7.70 4.18 8.38
N LYS A 20 8.02 4.17 9.68
CA LYS A 20 8.55 5.35 10.40
C LYS A 20 9.91 5.80 9.85
N THR A 21 10.79 4.86 9.51
CA THR A 21 12.14 5.15 8.98
C THR A 21 12.08 5.96 7.69
N GLN A 22 10.99 5.85 6.94
CA GLN A 22 10.77 6.53 5.67
C GLN A 22 9.88 7.79 5.79
N GLY A 23 9.66 8.28 7.00
CA GLY A 23 8.84 9.48 7.26
C GLY A 23 7.34 9.20 7.38
N GLY A 24 6.94 7.94 7.55
CA GLY A 24 5.57 7.58 7.89
C GLY A 24 4.57 7.77 6.76
N LEU A 25 3.28 7.87 7.14
CA LEU A 25 2.20 8.17 6.20
C LEU A 25 2.31 9.58 5.61
N ASP A 26 3.02 10.50 6.28
CA ASP A 26 3.24 11.88 5.80
C ASP A 26 4.08 11.94 4.52
N LYS A 27 4.84 10.87 4.23
CA LYS A 27 5.60 10.70 2.98
C LYS A 27 4.90 9.82 1.95
N CYS A 28 3.66 9.42 2.22
CA CYS A 28 2.86 8.64 1.29
C CYS A 28 1.95 9.54 0.45
N HIS A 29 1.71 9.13 -0.79
CA HIS A 29 0.83 9.76 -1.75
C HIS A 29 -0.23 8.77 -2.20
N LEU A 30 -1.47 9.24 -2.39
CA LEU A 30 -2.56 8.43 -2.92
C LEU A 30 -2.68 8.68 -4.42
N ALA A 31 -2.49 7.64 -5.22
CA ALA A 31 -2.65 7.64 -6.67
C ALA A 31 -3.91 6.86 -7.05
N PHE A 32 -4.67 7.41 -8.00
CA PHE A 32 -5.88 6.79 -8.54
C PHE A 32 -5.65 6.42 -10.00
N PHE A 33 -6.14 5.26 -10.40
CA PHE A 33 -6.01 4.75 -11.76
C PHE A 33 -7.39 4.68 -12.39
N THR A 34 -7.55 5.30 -13.56
CA THR A 34 -8.79 5.20 -14.37
C THR A 34 -8.91 3.86 -15.07
N ASP A 35 -7.82 3.09 -15.09
CA ASP A 35 -7.78 1.78 -15.72
C ASP A 35 -8.57 0.77 -14.87
N ASN A 36 -9.54 0.11 -15.50
CA ASN A 36 -10.52 -0.77 -14.83
C ASN A 36 -11.44 -0.06 -13.82
N ASP A 37 -11.77 1.21 -14.08
CA ASP A 37 -12.82 1.97 -13.39
C ASP A 37 -14.18 1.28 -13.56
N ILE A 38 -14.83 0.87 -12.46
CA ILE A 38 -16.04 0.05 -12.52
C ILE A 38 -17.23 0.97 -12.79
N GLY A 39 -17.91 0.76 -13.91
CA GLY A 39 -19.07 1.59 -14.25
C GLY A 39 -18.71 3.00 -14.75
N ASN A 40 -17.42 3.29 -14.96
CA ASN A 40 -16.90 4.59 -15.42
C ASN A 40 -17.32 5.77 -14.54
N ASP A 41 -17.50 5.54 -13.24
CA ASP A 41 -17.95 6.55 -12.29
C ASP A 41 -16.78 7.29 -11.62
N LYS A 42 -15.55 6.87 -11.89
CA LYS A 42 -14.29 7.40 -11.33
C LYS A 42 -14.24 7.32 -9.81
N VAL A 43 -14.91 6.30 -9.25
CA VAL A 43 -14.85 5.98 -7.83
C VAL A 43 -13.57 5.18 -7.54
N TRP A 44 -13.25 5.00 -6.26
CA TRP A 44 -11.96 4.51 -5.76
C TRP A 44 -11.82 2.98 -5.92
N ASP A 45 -11.90 2.48 -7.15
CA ASP A 45 -11.86 1.05 -7.46
C ASP A 45 -10.45 0.51 -7.67
N ASN A 46 -9.52 1.39 -8.07
CA ASN A 46 -8.13 1.07 -8.34
C ASN A 46 -7.24 2.22 -7.86
N TRP A 47 -6.49 1.98 -6.79
CA TRP A 47 -5.66 3.00 -6.18
C TRP A 47 -4.40 2.42 -5.55
N ARG A 48 -3.41 3.28 -5.34
CA ARG A 48 -2.21 2.96 -4.60
C ARG A 48 -1.89 4.04 -3.57
N LEU A 49 -1.54 3.62 -2.36
CA LEU A 49 -0.87 4.46 -1.38
C LEU A 49 0.64 4.16 -1.48
N GLU A 50 1.42 5.13 -1.91
CA GLU A 50 2.84 4.94 -2.26
C GLU A 50 3.73 5.94 -1.52
N GLY A 51 4.82 5.46 -0.93
CA GLY A 51 5.88 6.25 -0.32
C GLY A 51 7.26 5.68 -0.65
N PRO A 52 8.36 6.22 -0.08
CA PRO A 52 9.72 5.85 -0.47
C PRO A 52 10.04 4.34 -0.41
N SER A 53 9.50 3.62 0.58
CA SER A 53 9.68 2.17 0.74
C SER A 53 8.37 1.49 1.14
N PHE A 54 7.24 2.04 0.70
CA PHE A 54 5.90 1.54 1.04
C PHE A 54 5.01 1.61 -0.19
N VAL A 55 4.35 0.51 -0.52
CA VAL A 55 3.27 0.51 -1.52
C VAL A 55 2.14 -0.36 -1.01
N TRP A 56 0.93 0.17 -1.08
CA TRP A 56 -0.29 -0.61 -0.93
C TRP A 56 -1.15 -0.42 -2.15
N HIS A 57 -1.33 -1.50 -2.90
CA HIS A 57 -2.21 -1.52 -4.07
C HIS A 57 -3.52 -2.22 -3.75
N PHE A 58 -4.61 -1.63 -4.22
CA PHE A 58 -5.93 -2.21 -4.20
C PHE A 58 -6.57 -2.11 -5.58
N ARG A 59 -7.21 -3.20 -6.01
CA ARG A 59 -8.09 -3.25 -7.18
C ARG A 59 -9.29 -4.14 -6.88
N GLY A 60 -10.50 -3.58 -6.97
CA GLY A 60 -11.73 -4.26 -6.54
C GLY A 60 -12.33 -5.26 -7.54
N SER A 61 -12.12 -5.08 -8.86
CA SER A 61 -12.82 -5.83 -9.92
C SER A 61 -11.88 -6.32 -11.03
N PRO A 62 -12.20 -7.45 -11.71
CA PRO A 62 -13.36 -8.35 -11.49
C PRO A 62 -13.20 -9.29 -10.30
N HIS A 63 -11.98 -9.37 -9.75
CA HIS A 63 -11.65 -10.04 -8.50
C HIS A 63 -10.84 -9.06 -7.67
N VAL A 64 -10.94 -9.17 -6.34
CA VAL A 64 -10.17 -8.32 -5.45
C VAL A 64 -8.69 -8.72 -5.51
N HIS A 65 -7.84 -7.79 -5.94
CA HIS A 65 -6.39 -7.89 -5.78
C HIS A 65 -5.95 -6.85 -4.77
N VAL A 66 -5.27 -7.33 -3.73
CA VAL A 66 -4.62 -6.48 -2.75
C VAL A 66 -3.23 -7.02 -2.48
N TRP A 67 -2.25 -6.13 -2.44
CA TRP A 67 -0.92 -6.46 -1.97
C TRP A 67 -0.30 -5.25 -1.29
N VAL A 68 0.61 -5.54 -0.36
CA VAL A 68 1.35 -4.55 0.40
C VAL A 68 2.82 -4.90 0.32
N ASN A 69 3.64 -3.91 0.00
CA ASN A 69 5.08 -3.95 0.18
C ASN A 69 5.45 -2.93 1.26
N VAL A 70 6.25 -3.38 2.23
CA VAL A 70 6.89 -2.53 3.22
C VAL A 70 8.34 -2.93 3.30
N ALA A 71 9.24 -1.95 3.22
CA ALA A 71 10.67 -2.16 3.35
C ALA A 71 11.30 -1.05 4.20
N ASP A 72 12.44 -1.35 4.79
CA ASP A 72 13.29 -0.40 5.51
C ASP A 72 14.12 0.48 4.55
N ASN A 73 14.27 0.06 3.29
CA ASN A 73 15.10 0.69 2.27
C ASN A 73 14.33 0.91 0.95
N SER A 74 14.42 2.12 0.40
CA SER A 74 13.72 2.53 -0.84
C SER A 74 14.33 1.95 -2.12
N ASN A 75 15.52 1.34 -2.02
CA ASN A 75 16.19 0.70 -3.15
C ASN A 75 15.65 -0.72 -3.44
N VAL A 76 14.72 -1.23 -2.63
CA VAL A 76 14.08 -2.53 -2.89
C VAL A 76 13.29 -2.44 -4.19
N LYS A 77 13.69 -3.24 -5.19
CA LYS A 77 13.01 -3.29 -6.47
C LYS A 77 11.64 -3.94 -6.30
N LEU A 78 10.60 -3.21 -6.69
CA LEU A 78 9.24 -3.72 -6.80
C LEU A 78 9.00 -4.26 -8.20
N ASN A 79 8.02 -5.14 -8.33
CA ASN A 79 7.55 -5.70 -9.60
C ASN A 79 6.64 -4.72 -10.38
N ALA A 80 6.92 -3.42 -10.29
CA ALA A 80 6.17 -2.37 -10.99
C ALA A 80 6.38 -2.43 -12.50
#